data_AF-A0A1L3GGB9-F1
#
_entry.id   AF-A0A1L3GGB9-F1
#
_cell.length_a   1.000
_cell.length_b   1.000
_cell.length_c   1.000
_cell.angle_alpha   90.00
_cell.angle_beta   90.00
_cell.angle_gamma   90.00
#
_symmetry.space_group_name_H-M   'P 1'
#
loop_
_entity.id
_entity.type
_entity.pdbx_description
1 polymer ?
#
loop_
_entity_poly.entity_id
_entity_poly.type
_entity_poly.pdbx_seq_one_letter_code
_entity_poly.pdbx_strand_id
1 'polypeptide(L)'
;MEIEVRMFRFDDQGDMHPVDKARFDAACEHLEPFVEFKGQCVRLAGALLVRQPDQTLLLQNIYGQYVHFNQEGFVDEEKLAAATRHTDKDLGQDYHNEFMWFPTETEIEKIKAAVGEVL
;
A
#
# COMPACT_ATOMS: atom_id res chain seq x y z
N MET A 1 8.70 -17.88 8.67
CA MET A 1 7.66 -16.83 8.71
C MET A 1 7.60 -16.24 7.33
N GLU A 2 6.48 -16.40 6.63
CA GLU A 2 6.28 -15.84 5.29
C GLU A 2 5.46 -14.56 5.43
N ILE A 3 5.92 -13.48 4.79
CA ILE A 3 5.26 -12.19 4.79
C ILE A 3 4.63 -12.01 3.41
N GLU A 4 3.35 -11.69 3.38
CA GLU A 4 2.59 -11.34 2.20
C GLU A 4 2.07 -9.90 2.35
N VAL A 5 2.12 -9.12 1.28
CA VAL A 5 1.53 -7.78 1.25
C VAL A 5 0.43 -7.76 0.20
N ARG A 6 -0.80 -7.49 0.62
CA ARG A 6 -1.92 -7.24 -0.30
C ARG A 6 -2.15 -5.75 -0.43
N MET A 7 -2.33 -5.28 -1.66
CA MET A 7 -2.42 -3.85 -1.97
C MET A 7 -3.83 -3.48 -2.45
N PHE A 8 -4.29 -2.31 -2.04
CA PHE A 8 -5.63 -1.81 -2.35
C PHE A 8 -5.57 -0.32 -2.69
N ARG A 9 -6.21 0.08 -3.78
CA ARG A 9 -6.43 1.48 -4.13
C ARG A 9 -7.78 1.93 -3.59
N PHE A 10 -7.83 3.15 -3.07
CA PHE A 10 -9.08 3.87 -2.81
C PHE A 10 -9.28 4.98 -3.85
N ASP A 11 -10.48 5.07 -4.42
CA ASP A 11 -10.87 6.16 -5.31
C ASP A 11 -11.44 7.37 -4.54
N ASP A 12 -11.83 8.43 -5.23
CA ASP A 12 -12.35 9.65 -4.58
C ASP A 12 -13.73 9.46 -3.93
N GLN A 13 -14.44 8.38 -4.27
CA GLN A 13 -15.72 8.00 -3.68
C GLN A 13 -15.53 7.11 -2.43
N GLY A 14 -14.28 6.68 -2.17
CA GLY A 14 -13.94 5.78 -1.07
C GLY A 14 -14.15 4.30 -1.41
N ASP A 15 -14.34 3.96 -2.69
CA ASP A 15 -14.41 2.59 -3.15
C ASP A 15 -13.02 1.97 -3.22
N MET A 16 -12.95 0.70 -2.80
CA MET A 16 -11.70 -0.04 -2.64
C MET A 16 -11.53 -1.05 -3.78
N HIS A 17 -10.38 -1.00 -4.43
CA HIS A 17 -10.04 -1.89 -5.54
C HIS A 17 -8.73 -2.62 -5.25
N PRO A 18 -8.66 -3.96 -5.40
CA PRO A 18 -7.41 -4.67 -5.25
C PRO A 18 -6.41 -4.22 -6.32
N VAL A 19 -5.15 -4.12 -5.92
CA VAL A 19 -4.01 -3.81 -6.80
C VAL A 19 -3.12 -5.02 -6.84
N ASP A 20 -2.74 -5.43 -8.06
CA ASP A 20 -1.76 -6.47 -8.25
C ASP A 20 -0.38 -5.94 -7.82
N LYS A 21 0.16 -6.50 -6.73
CA LYS A 21 1.46 -6.13 -6.19
C LYS A 21 2.58 -6.36 -7.22
N ALA A 22 2.51 -7.43 -8.01
CA ALA A 22 3.57 -7.72 -8.98
C ALA A 22 3.63 -6.66 -10.08
N ARG A 23 2.46 -6.22 -10.58
CA ARG A 23 2.39 -5.07 -11.50
C ARG A 23 2.90 -3.80 -10.83
N PHE A 24 2.56 -3.59 -9.56
CA PHE A 24 3.02 -2.45 -8.78
C PHE A 24 4.54 -2.41 -8.64
N ASP A 25 5.16 -3.55 -8.29
CA ASP A 25 6.62 -3.70 -8.22
C ASP A 25 7.26 -3.43 -9.59
N ALA A 26 6.69 -3.97 -10.68
CA ALA A 26 7.17 -3.72 -12.04
C ALA A 26 7.10 -2.23 -12.45
N ALA A 27 6.10 -1.49 -11.96
CA ALA A 27 5.98 -0.06 -12.20
C ALA A 27 7.01 0.78 -11.42
N CYS A 28 7.38 0.35 -10.21
CA CYS A 28 8.47 0.94 -9.45
C CYS A 28 9.83 0.69 -10.11
N GLU A 29 10.03 -0.52 -10.64
CA GLU A 29 11.26 -0.90 -11.37
C GLU A 29 11.30 -0.34 -12.81
N HIS A 30 10.32 0.50 -13.19
CA HIS A 30 10.20 1.08 -14.54
C HIS A 30 10.13 0.05 -15.67
N LEU A 31 9.62 -1.15 -15.38
CA LEU A 31 9.44 -2.23 -16.34
C LEU A 31 8.08 -2.16 -17.04
N GLU A 32 7.00 -1.94 -16.28
CA GLU A 32 5.63 -1.88 -16.81
C GLU A 32 4.81 -0.74 -16.17
N PRO A 33 4.22 0.18 -16.94
CA PRO A 33 3.47 1.31 -16.38
C PRO A 33 2.01 0.96 -16.02
N PHE A 34 1.46 1.65 -15.03
CA PHE A 34 0.02 1.78 -14.84
C PHE A 34 -0.50 2.93 -15.71
N VAL A 35 -0.85 2.61 -16.96
CA VAL A 35 -1.36 3.59 -17.92
C VAL A 35 -2.65 4.26 -17.44
N GLU A 36 -3.44 3.56 -16.63
CA GLU A 36 -4.67 4.03 -16.01
C GLU A 36 -4.44 5.14 -14.96
N PHE A 37 -3.22 5.26 -14.41
CA PHE A 37 -2.88 6.22 -13.35
C PHE A 37 -1.93 7.32 -13.81
N LYS A 38 -1.68 7.46 -15.12
CA LYS A 38 -0.79 8.49 -15.68
C LYS A 38 -1.07 9.89 -15.12
N GLY A 39 -0.05 10.49 -14.50
CA GLY A 39 -0.10 11.83 -13.92
C GLY A 39 -1.03 11.97 -12.72
N GLN A 40 -1.49 10.87 -12.11
CA GLN A 40 -2.41 10.88 -10.98
C GLN A 40 -1.68 10.63 -9.66
N CYS A 41 -2.26 11.15 -8.59
CA CYS A 41 -1.94 10.76 -7.23
C CYS A 41 -3.07 9.87 -6.70
N VAL A 42 -2.75 8.65 -6.26
CA VAL A 42 -3.76 7.69 -5.77
C VAL A 42 -3.55 7.37 -4.31
N ARG A 43 -4.65 7.10 -3.59
CA ARG A 43 -4.60 6.55 -2.23
C ARG A 43 -4.40 5.05 -2.30
N LEU A 44 -3.33 4.57 -1.70
CA LEU A 44 -2.92 3.17 -1.73
C LEU A 44 -2.75 2.66 -0.30
N ALA A 45 -3.36 1.52 0.01
CA ALA A 45 -3.18 0.80 1.24
C ALA A 45 -2.43 -0.52 1.01
N GLY A 46 -1.55 -0.87 1.94
CA GLY A 46 -0.90 -2.17 2.02
C GLY A 46 -1.28 -2.89 3.31
N ALA A 47 -1.83 -4.10 3.18
CA ALA A 47 -2.13 -5.00 4.29
C ALA A 47 -0.98 -6.00 4.45
N LEU A 48 -0.29 -5.94 5.59
CA LEU A 48 0.79 -6.85 5.95
C LEU A 48 0.23 -8.11 6.59
N LEU A 49 0.35 -9.24 5.90
CA LEU A 49 -0.12 -10.54 6.33
C LEU A 49 1.08 -11.42 6.69
N VAL A 50 0.98 -12.14 7.81
CA VAL A 50 2.00 -13.09 8.24
C VAL A 50 1.41 -14.47 8.26
N ARG A 51 2.03 -15.39 7.51
CA ARG A 51 1.68 -16.81 7.53
C ARG A 51 2.21 -17.45 8.81
N GLN A 52 1.28 -17.91 9.63
CA GLN A 52 1.53 -18.70 10.82
C GLN A 52 1.90 -20.16 10.46
N PRO A 53 2.56 -20.91 11.36
CA PRO A 53 2.98 -22.29 11.10
C PRO A 53 1.84 -23.25 10.72
N ASP A 54 0.62 -22.96 11.17
CA ASP A 54 -0.63 -23.69 10.89
C ASP A 54 -1.27 -23.31 9.54
N GLN A 55 -0.57 -22.53 8.70
CA GLN A 55 -1.05 -22.00 7.42
C GLN A 55 -2.13 -20.91 7.53
N THR A 56 -2.44 -20.42 8.73
CA THR A 56 -3.32 -19.27 8.92
C THR A 56 -2.61 -17.98 8.52
N LEU A 57 -3.26 -17.13 7.73
CA LEU A 57 -2.77 -15.78 7.45
C LEU A 57 -3.36 -14.82 8.48
N LEU A 58 -2.49 -14.18 9.26
CA LEU A 58 -2.88 -13.16 10.25
C LEU A 58 -2.53 -11.78 9.71
N LEU A 59 -3.49 -10.85 9.73
CA LEU A 59 -3.21 -9.45 9.46
C LEU A 59 -2.42 -8.85 10.63
N GLN A 60 -1.22 -8.35 10.35
CA GLN A 60 -0.38 -7.68 11.34
C GLN A 60 -0.62 -6.18 11.34
N ASN A 61 -0.71 -5.57 10.16
CA ASN A 61 -0.85 -4.11 10.06
C ASN A 61 -1.45 -3.69 8.71
N ILE A 62 -2.01 -2.47 8.69
CA ILE A 62 -2.46 -1.79 7.48
C ILE A 62 -1.74 -0.44 7.42
N TYR A 63 -1.13 -0.16 6.28
CA TYR A 63 -0.48 1.11 6.00
C TYR A 63 -1.17 1.80 4.85
N GLY A 64 -1.22 3.14 4.86
CA GLY A 64 -1.74 3.93 3.75
C GLY A 64 -0.73 4.99 3.29
N GLN A 65 -0.75 5.29 2.01
CA GLN A 65 0.11 6.29 1.38
C GLN A 65 -0.55 6.91 0.15
N TYR A 66 -0.19 8.15 -0.15
CA TYR A 66 -0.44 8.77 -1.45
C TYR A 66 0.70 8.39 -2.40
N VAL A 67 0.37 7.79 -3.54
CA VAL A 67 1.34 7.41 -4.58
C VAL A 67 1.12 8.25 -5.82
N HIS A 68 2.15 9.01 -6.20
CA HIS A 68 2.13 9.83 -7.41
C HIS A 68 2.77 9.11 -8.59
N PHE A 69 1.98 8.91 -9.65
CA PHE A 69 2.42 8.34 -10.91
C PHE A 69 2.89 9.46 -11.86
N ASN A 70 4.00 9.23 -12.55
CA ASN A 70 4.47 10.18 -13.56
C ASN A 70 3.56 10.17 -14.81
N GLN A 71 3.87 11.03 -15.80
CA GLN A 71 3.08 11.14 -17.03
C GLN A 71 3.09 9.87 -17.91
N GLU A 72 4.00 8.95 -17.62
CA GLU A 72 4.14 7.67 -18.32
C GLU A 72 3.46 6.52 -17.55
N GLY A 73 3.07 6.74 -16.29
CA GLY A 73 2.41 5.75 -15.44
C GLY A 73 3.37 4.93 -14.57
N PHE A 74 4.60 5.41 -14.38
CA PHE A 74 5.58 4.82 -13.45
C PHE A 74 5.51 5.48 -12.08
N VAL A 75 5.94 4.73 -11.07
CA VAL A 75 6.00 5.17 -9.67
C VAL A 75 7.44 5.46 -9.30
N ASP A 76 7.67 6.60 -8.66
CA ASP A 76 8.99 6.97 -8.16
C ASP A 76 9.34 6.13 -6.92
N GLU A 77 10.31 5.22 -7.08
CA GLU A 77 10.77 4.30 -6.04
C GLU A 77 11.27 5.02 -4.78
N GLU A 78 11.87 6.21 -4.90
CA GLU A 78 12.35 6.98 -3.74
C GLU A 78 11.19 7.48 -2.87
N LYS A 79 10.05 7.83 -3.47
CA LYS A 79 8.84 8.24 -2.76
C LYS A 79 8.13 7.04 -2.12
N LEU A 80 8.19 5.87 -2.76
CA LEU A 80 7.68 4.63 -2.18
C LEU A 80 8.55 4.15 -1.02
N ALA A 81 9.88 4.24 -1.14
CA ALA A 81 10.84 3.86 -0.10
C ALA A 81 10.74 4.77 1.14
N ALA A 82 10.51 6.08 0.95
CA ALA A 82 10.26 7.02 2.05
C ALA A 82 8.97 6.71 2.83
N ALA A 83 7.97 6.11 2.17
CA ALA A 83 6.70 5.74 2.79
C ALA A 83 6.66 4.29 3.33
N THR A 84 7.51 3.38 2.82
CA THR A 84 7.58 1.97 3.24
C THR A 84 8.71 1.66 4.23
N ARG A 85 9.75 2.50 4.38
CA ARG A 85 10.84 2.33 5.37
C ARG A 85 10.53 2.87 6.77
N HIS A 86 9.27 2.79 7.20
CA HIS A 86 8.89 3.15 8.57
C HIS A 86 9.17 2.02 9.58
N THR A 87 10.35 1.40 9.53
CA THR A 87 10.76 0.43 10.55
C THR A 87 12.20 0.55 11.05
N ASP A 88 13.11 1.28 10.39
CA ASP A 88 14.53 1.09 10.74
C ASP A 88 15.30 2.26 11.37
N LYS A 89 14.78 3.49 11.46
CA LYS A 89 15.52 4.55 12.19
C LYS A 89 14.60 5.55 12.89
N ASP A 90 14.84 5.71 14.18
CA ASP A 90 14.72 6.94 14.97
C ASP A 90 14.60 8.20 14.11
N LEU A 91 13.37 8.59 13.78
CA LEU A 91 13.07 9.92 13.29
C LEU A 91 11.99 10.48 14.20
N GLY A 92 12.40 11.48 14.98
CA GLY A 92 11.65 12.05 16.09
C GLY A 92 10.27 12.57 15.73
N GLN A 93 9.57 13.07 16.75
CA GLN A 93 8.17 13.53 16.73
C GLN A 93 7.81 14.60 15.67
N ASP A 94 8.75 15.05 14.85
CA ASP A 94 8.59 16.12 13.84
C ASP A 94 8.77 15.65 12.37
N TYR A 95 8.86 14.35 12.08
CA TYR A 95 8.91 13.88 10.69
C TYR A 95 7.51 13.90 10.04
N HIS A 96 7.18 15.01 9.39
CA HIS A 96 6.01 15.13 8.51
C HIS A 96 6.30 14.47 7.16
N ASN A 97 5.85 13.22 6.98
CA ASN A 97 5.76 12.63 5.66
C ASN A 97 4.46 13.11 4.99
N GLU A 98 4.55 14.09 4.10
CA GLU A 98 3.41 14.64 3.34
C GLU A 98 2.73 13.59 2.43
N PHE A 99 3.34 12.41 2.27
CA PHE A 99 2.80 11.29 1.50
C PHE A 99 2.13 10.21 2.37
N MET A 100 2.15 10.34 3.71
CA MET A 100 1.41 9.43 4.57
C MET A 100 -0.08 9.75 4.54
N TRP A 101 -0.88 8.73 4.22
CA TRP A 101 -2.32 8.75 4.33
C TRP A 101 -2.73 7.70 5.34
N PHE A 102 -3.49 8.07 6.35
CA PHE A 102 -4.00 7.11 7.33
C PHE A 102 -5.40 6.65 6.89
N PRO A 103 -5.59 5.35 6.58
CA PRO A 103 -6.91 4.83 6.28
C PRO A 103 -7.86 5.05 7.46
N THR A 104 -9.09 5.46 7.17
CA THR A 104 -10.15 5.61 8.17
C THR A 104 -10.59 4.25 8.70
N GLU A 105 -11.31 4.22 9.84
CA GLU A 105 -11.87 2.99 10.40
C GLU A 105 -12.71 2.22 9.38
N THR A 106 -13.55 2.91 8.61
CA THR A 106 -14.37 2.30 7.55
C THR A 106 -13.52 1.65 6.46
N GLU A 107 -12.43 2.29 6.05
CA GLU A 107 -11.52 1.77 5.02
C GLU A 107 -10.71 0.57 5.55
N ILE A 108 -10.32 0.61 6.82
CA ILE A 108 -9.69 -0.53 7.52
C ILE A 108 -10.61 -1.74 7.53
N GLU A 109 -11.90 -1.57 7.87
CA GLU A 109 -12.87 -2.67 7.88
C GLU A 109 -13.09 -3.26 6.47
N LYS A 110 -13.08 -2.43 5.42
CA LYS A 110 -13.11 -2.91 4.02
C LYS A 110 -11.89 -3.80 3.72
N ILE A 111 -10.70 -3.38 4.14
CA ILE A 111 -9.45 -4.14 3.94
C ILE A 111 -9.49 -5.47 4.70
N LYS A 112 -9.86 -5.46 5.98
CA LYS A 112 -9.98 -6.68 6.80
C LYS A 112 -10.93 -7.70 6.16
N ALA A 113 -12.10 -7.23 5.70
CA ALA A 113 -13.06 -8.06 5.01
C ALA A 113 -12.50 -8.66 3.71
N ALA A 114 -11.72 -7.88 2.94
CA ALA A 114 -11.13 -8.33 1.69
C ALA A 114 -9.95 -9.30 1.85
N VAL A 115 -9.14 -9.15 2.91
CA VAL A 115 -8.05 -10.10 3.19
C VAL A 115 -8.55 -11.41 3.78
N GLY A 116 -9.79 -11.42 4.28
CA GLY A 116 -10.47 -12.61 4.79
C GLY A 116 -10.05 -12.96 6.21
N GLU A 117 -9.88 -11.97 7.08
CA GLU A 117 -9.73 -12.25 8.52
C GLU A 117 -10.94 -13.05 9.01
N VAL A 118 -10.70 -14.33 9.24
CA VAL A 118 -11.53 -15.15 10.12
C VAL A 118 -11.08 -14.78 11.53
N LEU A 119 -11.94 -14.04 12.24
CA LEU A 119 -11.84 -13.78 13.68
C LEU A 119 -11.74 -15.09 14.47
#